data_AF-A0A5J4UCR2-F1
#
_entry.id   AF-A0A5J4UCR2-F1
#
_cell.length_a   1.000
_cell.length_b   1.000
_cell.length_c   1.000
_cell.angle_alpha   90.00
_cell.angle_beta   90.00
_cell.angle_gamma   90.00
#
_symmetry.space_group_name_H-M   'P 1'
#
loop_
_entity.id
_entity.type
_entity.pdbx_description
1 polymer ?
#
loop_
_entity_poly.entity_id
_entity_poly.type
_entity_poly.pdbx_seq_one_letter_code
_entity_poly.pdbx_strand_id
1 'polypeptide(L)'
;MSDESIRINKDVLLAQNLQNNAIAQITVFAVSIRSQDQNVQIPALKGILDIVVNEPESVESLFDNNIIVDLNKIISSDQEGEVFVLSSAILHIVGVRSKSVDIVVRAKVATDSIIQIINSTNEKQSKAASKALCDLVEANEQIRNSLLTTGFIQVVLHTFTVNTQIQTKSSSSSQSTSNDNVIPGYVKVGLLNVILKLTEEEGGLESLGILIPILEEMKRNGEEQIKSKAKKILNQLNGEGIQSYSTLVNNEKEKDDQIKQLENTNKLQVKQLIRADEEKEQVKAENEGISTQLQRTTEEKERLRIELQRTTTFQTTSKQPQHLMEMEEMHIFKKEMKMAFQILLDNTKMHF
;
A
#
# COMPACT_ATOMS: atom_id res chain seq x y z
N MET A 1 8.42 -33.79 69.28
CA MET A 1 8.37 -33.78 67.80
C MET A 1 6.91 -33.91 67.44
N SER A 2 6.34 -32.90 66.79
CA SER A 2 4.91 -32.84 66.45
C SER A 2 4.58 -33.83 65.34
N ASP A 3 3.37 -34.41 65.37
CA ASP A 3 2.85 -35.31 64.34
C ASP A 3 2.94 -34.73 62.92
N GLU A 4 2.93 -33.40 62.80
CA GLU A 4 3.14 -32.67 61.55
C GLU A 4 4.52 -32.94 60.92
N SER A 5 5.60 -32.97 61.72
CA SER A 5 6.96 -33.23 61.22
C SER A 5 7.17 -34.70 60.81
N ILE A 6 6.37 -35.62 61.37
CA ILE A 6 6.41 -37.04 61.00
C ILE A 6 5.63 -37.27 59.70
N ARG A 7 4.49 -36.60 59.51
CA ARG A 7 3.71 -36.64 58.26
C ARG A 7 4.51 -36.07 57.08
N ILE A 8 5.13 -34.90 57.25
CA ILE A 8 5.95 -34.27 56.20
C ILE A 8 7.12 -35.19 55.77
N ASN A 9 7.80 -35.85 56.72
CA ASN A 9 8.89 -36.78 56.39
C ASN A 9 8.39 -38.03 55.64
N LYS A 10 7.20 -38.53 55.96
CA LYS A 10 6.63 -39.70 55.27
C LYS A 10 6.23 -39.38 53.83
N ASP A 11 5.66 -38.20 53.61
CA ASP A 11 5.22 -37.76 52.28
C ASP A 11 6.42 -37.48 51.35
N VAL A 12 7.50 -36.88 51.89
CA VAL A 12 8.76 -36.69 51.15
C VAL A 12 9.41 -38.02 50.77
N LEU A 13 9.42 -38.99 51.69
CA LEU A 13 10.03 -40.31 51.47
C LEU A 13 9.20 -41.16 50.49
N LEU A 14 7.88 -40.99 50.46
CA LEU A 14 7.00 -41.61 49.46
C LEU A 14 7.23 -41.01 48.07
N ALA A 15 7.33 -39.68 47.96
CA ALA A 15 7.62 -38.99 46.70
C ALA A 15 8.98 -39.40 46.11
N GLN A 16 10.02 -39.50 46.94
CA GLN A 16 11.34 -39.96 46.50
C GLN A 16 11.34 -41.41 46.01
N ASN A 17 10.58 -42.30 46.66
CA ASN A 17 10.48 -43.70 46.21
C ASN A 17 9.73 -43.85 44.88
N LEU A 18 8.67 -43.05 44.68
CA LEU A 18 7.95 -43.01 43.40
C LEU A 18 8.86 -42.50 42.27
N GLN A 19 9.57 -41.40 42.51
CA GLN A 19 10.52 -40.82 41.56
C GLN A 19 11.63 -41.83 41.18
N ASN A 20 12.23 -42.50 42.17
CA ASN A 20 13.27 -43.50 41.92
C ASN A 20 12.75 -44.71 41.11
N ASN A 21 11.48 -45.08 41.30
CA ASN A 21 10.84 -46.15 40.56
C ASN A 21 10.60 -45.75 39.09
N ALA A 22 10.10 -44.54 38.85
CA ALA A 22 9.89 -44.05 37.49
C ALA A 22 11.19 -43.89 36.71
N ILE A 23 12.26 -43.39 37.33
CA ILE A 23 13.59 -43.29 36.70
C ILE A 23 14.08 -44.68 36.25
N ALA A 24 13.97 -45.69 37.11
CA ALA A 24 14.37 -47.05 36.78
C ALA A 24 13.54 -47.63 35.62
N GLN A 25 12.23 -47.38 35.60
CA GLN A 25 11.35 -47.82 34.52
C GLN A 25 11.67 -47.12 33.18
N ILE A 26 11.93 -45.81 33.22
CA ILE A 26 12.33 -45.01 32.05
C ILE A 26 13.57 -45.62 31.37
N THR A 27 14.59 -46.02 32.15
CA THR A 27 15.79 -46.65 31.58
C THR A 27 15.49 -47.97 30.87
N VAL A 28 14.60 -48.80 31.43
CA VAL A 28 14.17 -50.05 30.78
C VAL A 28 13.37 -49.78 29.51
N PHE A 29 12.46 -48.80 29.55
CA PHE A 29 11.69 -48.41 28.38
C PHE A 29 12.57 -47.80 27.28
N ALA A 30 13.61 -47.04 27.62
CA ALA A 30 14.55 -46.46 26.66
C ALA A 30 15.21 -47.52 25.77
N VAL A 31 15.55 -48.68 26.32
CA VAL A 31 16.06 -49.81 25.53
C VAL A 31 14.96 -50.40 24.64
N SER A 32 13.76 -50.55 25.21
CA SER A 32 12.62 -51.19 24.56
C SER A 32 12.06 -50.40 23.37
N ILE A 33 12.07 -49.06 23.42
CA ILE A 33 11.59 -48.22 22.31
C ILE A 33 12.48 -48.28 21.07
N ARG A 34 13.74 -48.71 21.21
CA ARG A 34 14.70 -48.90 20.10
C ARG A 34 14.53 -50.25 19.41
N SER A 35 13.66 -51.12 19.94
CA SER A 35 13.31 -52.40 19.33
C SER A 35 12.62 -52.19 17.97
N GLN A 36 12.85 -53.11 17.04
CA GLN A 36 12.11 -53.19 15.77
C GLN A 36 10.77 -53.92 15.93
N ASP A 37 10.56 -54.60 17.06
CA ASP A 37 9.31 -55.31 17.35
C ASP A 37 8.31 -54.34 18.00
N GLN A 38 7.23 -54.04 17.28
CA GLN A 38 6.15 -53.16 17.76
C GLN A 38 5.46 -53.71 19.02
N ASN A 39 5.46 -55.03 19.24
CA ASN A 39 4.90 -55.64 20.44
C ASN A 39 5.72 -55.32 21.70
N VAL A 40 6.99 -54.92 21.52
CA VAL A 40 7.87 -54.44 22.59
C VAL A 40 7.83 -52.91 22.65
N GLN A 41 7.85 -52.26 21.49
CA GLN A 41 7.91 -50.81 21.38
C GLN A 41 6.64 -50.12 21.90
N ILE A 42 5.45 -50.59 21.53
CA ILE A 42 4.17 -49.96 21.90
C ILE A 42 3.94 -49.99 23.41
N PRO A 43 4.09 -51.12 24.13
CA PRO A 43 3.95 -51.12 25.59
C PRO A 43 4.96 -50.20 26.28
N ALA A 44 6.20 -50.14 25.80
CA ALA A 44 7.21 -49.23 26.35
C ALA A 44 6.83 -47.75 26.16
N LEU A 45 6.34 -47.39 24.98
CA LEU A 45 5.83 -46.04 24.72
C LEU A 45 4.61 -45.71 25.59
N LYS A 46 3.68 -46.65 25.79
CA LYS A 46 2.55 -46.45 26.72
C LYS A 46 3.02 -46.25 28.16
N GLY A 47 4.02 -47.01 28.61
CA GLY A 47 4.64 -46.85 29.92
C GLY A 47 5.31 -45.49 30.09
N ILE A 48 6.09 -45.04 29.09
CA ILE A 48 6.67 -43.69 29.09
C ILE A 48 5.57 -42.64 29.13
N LEU A 49 4.52 -42.77 28.31
CA LEU A 49 3.40 -41.84 28.27
C LEU A 49 2.72 -41.71 29.63
N ASP A 50 2.46 -42.83 30.31
CA ASP A 50 1.85 -42.84 31.64
C ASP A 50 2.73 -42.10 32.67
N ILE A 51 4.04 -42.41 32.67
CA ILE A 51 5.01 -41.74 33.55
C ILE A 51 5.03 -40.22 33.28
N VAL A 52 5.20 -39.81 32.02
CA VAL A 52 5.25 -38.37 31.67
C VAL A 52 3.90 -37.66 31.76
N VAL A 53 2.79 -38.36 32.05
CA VAL A 53 1.50 -37.74 32.38
C VAL A 53 1.33 -37.62 33.89
N ASN A 54 1.83 -38.58 34.66
CA ASN A 54 1.60 -38.60 36.10
C ASN A 54 2.74 -37.95 36.90
N GLU A 55 3.95 -37.87 36.34
CA GLU A 55 5.16 -37.44 37.06
C GLU A 55 5.91 -36.33 36.28
N PRO A 56 5.61 -35.04 36.51
CA PRO A 56 6.21 -33.94 35.74
C PRO A 56 7.73 -33.82 35.84
N GLU A 57 8.30 -34.25 36.96
CA GLU A 57 9.74 -34.20 37.19
C GLU A 57 10.50 -35.30 36.44
N SER A 58 9.80 -36.31 35.89
CA SER A 58 10.41 -37.38 35.11
C SER A 58 10.95 -36.91 33.75
N VAL A 59 10.59 -35.70 33.31
CA VAL A 59 10.97 -35.14 32.02
C VAL A 59 12.49 -35.08 31.86
N GLU A 60 13.24 -34.71 32.90
CA GLU A 60 14.71 -34.65 32.86
C GLU A 60 15.31 -36.03 32.55
N SER A 61 14.76 -37.08 33.17
CA SER A 61 15.21 -38.45 32.96
C SER A 61 14.97 -38.96 31.53
N LEU A 62 14.00 -38.42 30.79
CA LEU A 62 13.83 -38.73 29.37
C LEU A 62 15.02 -38.20 28.54
N PHE A 63 15.56 -37.03 28.89
CA PHE A 63 16.75 -36.49 28.24
C PHE A 63 17.98 -37.33 28.57
N ASP A 64 18.18 -37.66 29.86
CA ASP A 64 19.33 -38.45 30.32
C ASP A 64 19.42 -39.82 29.63
N ASN A 65 18.26 -40.41 29.30
CA ASN A 65 18.17 -41.72 28.64
C ASN A 65 18.11 -41.65 27.10
N ASN A 66 18.34 -40.47 26.50
CA ASN A 66 18.27 -40.20 25.05
C ASN A 66 16.91 -40.49 24.40
N ILE A 67 15.84 -40.60 25.17
CA ILE A 67 14.50 -40.94 24.66
C ILE A 67 14.03 -39.87 23.67
N ILE A 68 14.28 -38.59 23.92
CA ILE A 68 13.86 -37.50 23.02
C ILE A 68 14.47 -37.64 21.62
N VAL A 69 15.74 -38.06 21.54
CA VAL A 69 16.42 -38.29 20.25
C VAL A 69 15.82 -39.50 19.54
N ASP A 70 15.55 -40.58 20.27
CA ASP A 70 14.95 -41.79 19.72
C ASP A 70 13.53 -41.53 19.19
N LEU A 71 12.70 -40.81 19.95
CA LEU A 71 11.35 -40.41 19.54
C LEU A 71 11.38 -39.51 18.29
N ASN A 72 12.31 -38.53 18.24
CA ASN A 72 12.47 -37.68 17.06
C ASN A 72 12.86 -38.48 15.81
N LYS A 73 13.70 -39.50 15.97
CA LYS A 73 14.06 -40.40 14.86
C LYS A 73 12.86 -41.23 14.38
N ILE A 74 12.02 -41.69 15.31
CA ILE A 74 10.79 -42.43 14.99
C ILE A 74 9.83 -41.55 14.19
N ILE A 75 9.52 -40.34 14.67
CA ILE A 75 8.57 -39.44 13.98
C ILE A 75 9.08 -38.90 12.63
N SER A 76 10.40 -38.86 12.44
CA SER A 76 11.02 -38.40 11.20
C SER A 76 11.13 -39.51 10.15
N SER A 77 10.73 -40.74 10.49
CA SER A 77 10.63 -41.85 9.55
C SER A 77 9.23 -41.94 8.96
N ASP A 78 9.05 -42.69 7.88
CA ASP A 78 7.73 -42.95 7.27
C ASP A 78 6.86 -43.91 8.13
N GLN A 79 7.15 -44.05 9.42
CA GLN A 79 6.34 -44.86 10.33
C GLN A 79 5.02 -44.18 10.62
N GLU A 80 3.92 -44.86 10.28
CA GLU A 80 2.56 -44.47 10.64
C GLU A 80 1.99 -45.40 11.73
N GLY A 81 0.83 -45.03 12.29
CA GLY A 81 0.10 -45.84 13.26
C GLY A 81 0.45 -45.54 14.73
N GLU A 82 0.19 -46.51 15.62
CA GLU A 82 0.20 -46.32 17.08
C GLU A 82 1.56 -45.83 17.61
N VAL A 83 2.66 -46.33 17.05
CA VAL A 83 4.03 -45.92 17.44
C VAL A 83 4.26 -44.44 17.18
N PHE A 84 3.83 -43.94 16.01
CA PHE A 84 3.91 -42.52 15.66
C PHE A 84 3.03 -41.66 16.57
N VAL A 85 1.81 -42.12 16.84
CA VAL A 85 0.84 -41.42 17.72
C VAL A 85 1.40 -41.27 19.12
N LEU A 86 1.86 -42.37 19.74
CA LEU A 86 2.41 -42.36 21.09
C LEU A 86 3.68 -41.52 21.17
N SER A 87 4.58 -41.64 20.19
CA SER A 87 5.83 -40.87 20.16
C SER A 87 5.58 -39.37 20.06
N SER A 88 4.67 -38.96 19.18
CA SER A 88 4.26 -37.56 19.01
C SER A 88 3.57 -37.01 20.26
N ALA A 89 2.71 -37.82 20.90
CA ALA A 89 2.03 -37.45 22.14
C ALA A 89 3.02 -37.24 23.30
N ILE A 90 3.99 -38.14 23.47
CA ILE A 90 5.05 -38.01 24.49
C ILE A 90 5.84 -36.73 24.26
N LEU A 91 6.32 -36.49 23.03
CA LEU A 91 7.09 -35.29 22.70
C LEU A 91 6.28 -34.01 22.95
N HIS A 92 4.99 -34.00 22.61
CA HIS A 92 4.10 -32.87 22.88
C HIS A 92 3.98 -32.60 24.39
N ILE A 93 3.72 -33.63 25.21
CA ILE A 93 3.59 -33.48 26.66
C ILE A 93 4.89 -33.02 27.29
N VAL A 94 6.03 -33.59 26.87
CA VAL A 94 7.36 -33.14 27.29
C VAL A 94 7.54 -31.66 26.95
N GLY A 95 7.24 -31.25 25.71
CA GLY A 95 7.32 -29.84 25.29
C GLY A 95 6.47 -28.90 26.14
N VAL A 96 5.24 -29.29 26.46
CA VAL A 96 4.36 -28.53 27.37
C VAL A 96 4.95 -28.42 28.77
N ARG A 97 5.48 -29.53 29.32
CA ARG A 97 6.05 -29.61 30.68
C ARG A 97 7.38 -28.89 30.83
N SER A 98 8.13 -28.72 29.75
CA SER A 98 9.40 -27.98 29.74
C SER A 98 9.23 -26.46 29.95
N LYS A 99 7.99 -25.96 30.09
CA LYS A 99 7.64 -24.57 30.41
C LYS A 99 8.29 -23.55 29.46
N SER A 100 7.58 -23.16 28.39
CA SER A 100 7.99 -22.01 27.57
C SER A 100 7.98 -20.71 28.37
N VAL A 101 9.07 -19.94 28.28
CA VAL A 101 9.17 -18.58 28.84
C VAL A 101 8.27 -17.61 28.06
N ASP A 102 8.18 -17.79 26.74
CA ASP A 102 7.34 -16.98 25.86
C ASP A 102 5.90 -17.50 25.86
N ILE A 103 4.97 -16.59 26.19
CA ILE A 103 3.54 -16.87 26.26
C ILE A 103 2.90 -17.07 24.89
N VAL A 104 3.44 -16.45 23.85
CA VAL A 104 3.00 -16.61 22.46
C VAL A 104 3.37 -18.01 21.97
N VAL A 105 4.60 -18.46 22.23
CA VAL A 105 5.03 -19.83 21.94
C VAL A 105 4.20 -20.86 22.71
N ARG A 106 3.81 -20.57 23.95
CA ARG A 106 2.91 -21.44 24.72
C ARG A 106 1.51 -21.52 24.11
N ALA A 107 0.96 -20.38 23.68
CA ALA A 107 -0.36 -20.34 23.04
C ALA A 107 -0.39 -21.12 21.71
N LYS A 108 0.73 -21.16 20.97
CA LYS A 108 0.88 -22.01 19.78
C LYS A 108 0.61 -23.47 20.08
N VAL A 109 1.25 -23.99 21.14
CA VAL A 109 1.14 -25.41 21.52
C VAL A 109 -0.32 -25.78 21.84
N ALA A 110 -1.10 -24.86 22.40
CA ALA A 110 -2.52 -25.07 22.70
C ALA A 110 -3.41 -25.15 21.45
N THR A 111 -2.95 -24.63 20.30
CA THR A 111 -3.75 -24.58 19.05
C THR A 111 -3.26 -25.54 17.97
N ASP A 112 -2.03 -26.04 18.05
CA ASP A 112 -1.42 -26.94 17.05
C ASP A 112 -2.29 -28.16 16.75
N SER A 113 -2.82 -28.84 17.78
CA SER A 113 -3.70 -30.00 17.58
C SER A 113 -5.02 -29.63 16.90
N ILE A 114 -5.59 -28.46 17.20
CA ILE A 114 -6.83 -27.98 16.57
C ILE A 114 -6.57 -27.68 15.09
N ILE A 115 -5.45 -27.02 14.76
CA ILE A 115 -5.02 -26.74 13.39
C ILE A 115 -4.84 -28.06 12.60
N GLN A 116 -4.26 -29.09 13.22
CA GLN A 116 -4.12 -30.40 12.60
C GLN A 116 -5.50 -31.05 12.32
N ILE A 117 -6.44 -30.97 13.26
CA ILE A 117 -7.81 -31.51 13.08
C ILE A 117 -8.57 -30.75 11.97
N ILE A 118 -8.34 -29.44 11.81
CA ILE A 118 -8.91 -28.68 10.68
C ILE A 118 -8.50 -29.30 9.34
N ASN A 119 -7.27 -29.78 9.22
CA ASN A 119 -6.74 -30.41 8.00
C ASN A 119 -7.12 -31.89 7.86
N SER A 120 -7.98 -32.43 8.74
CA SER A 120 -8.41 -33.83 8.66
C SER A 120 -9.34 -34.13 7.47
N THR A 121 -9.33 -35.39 7.03
CA THR A 121 -10.26 -35.92 6.01
C THR A 121 -11.68 -36.13 6.55
N ASN A 122 -11.91 -35.89 7.84
CA ASN A 122 -13.23 -35.95 8.45
C ASN A 122 -13.88 -34.56 8.48
N GLU A 123 -14.86 -34.34 7.61
CA GLU A 123 -15.54 -33.06 7.47
C GLU A 123 -16.13 -32.53 8.79
N LYS A 124 -16.75 -33.40 9.60
CA LYS A 124 -17.37 -32.98 10.87
C LYS A 124 -16.32 -32.50 11.87
N GLN A 125 -15.20 -33.24 11.98
CA GLN A 125 -14.09 -32.87 12.85
C GLN A 125 -13.43 -31.57 12.38
N SER A 126 -13.16 -31.43 11.08
CA SER A 126 -12.60 -30.22 10.48
C SER A 126 -13.47 -28.98 10.74
N LYS A 127 -14.79 -29.10 10.53
CA LYS A 127 -15.74 -28.01 10.81
C LYS A 127 -15.82 -27.67 12.31
N ALA A 128 -15.85 -28.67 13.18
CA ALA A 128 -15.90 -28.45 14.62
C ALA A 128 -14.61 -27.78 15.13
N ALA A 129 -13.44 -28.22 14.65
CA ALA A 129 -12.15 -27.67 15.03
C ALA A 129 -11.97 -26.24 14.52
N SER A 130 -12.37 -25.93 13.28
CA SER A 130 -12.29 -24.56 12.75
C SER A 130 -13.20 -23.61 13.53
N LYS A 131 -14.40 -24.05 13.91
CA LYS A 131 -15.28 -23.28 14.80
C LYS A 131 -14.64 -23.06 16.17
N ALA A 132 -14.15 -24.11 16.81
CA ALA A 132 -13.51 -24.01 18.13
C ALA A 132 -12.29 -23.06 18.09
N LEU A 133 -11.51 -23.07 17.01
CA LEU A 133 -10.40 -22.15 16.85
C LEU A 133 -10.87 -20.69 16.67
N CYS A 134 -11.96 -20.45 15.94
CA CYS A 134 -12.56 -19.11 15.85
C CYS A 134 -13.00 -18.60 17.24
N ASP A 135 -13.67 -19.45 18.03
CA ASP A 135 -14.11 -19.10 19.39
C ASP A 135 -12.90 -18.75 20.29
N LEU A 136 -11.78 -19.47 20.14
CA LEU A 136 -10.53 -19.17 20.85
C LEU A 136 -9.85 -17.86 20.39
N VAL A 137 -9.90 -17.55 19.09
CA VAL A 137 -9.38 -16.30 18.53
C VAL A 137 -10.14 -15.09 19.10
N GLU A 138 -11.46 -15.21 19.23
CA GLU A 138 -12.30 -14.17 19.81
C GLU A 138 -12.03 -13.98 21.30
N ALA A 139 -11.84 -15.09 22.04
CA ALA A 139 -11.71 -15.05 23.49
C ALA A 139 -10.30 -14.73 24.01
N ASN A 140 -9.25 -14.92 23.20
CA ASN A 140 -7.88 -14.89 23.70
C ASN A 140 -6.89 -14.21 22.75
N GLU A 141 -6.45 -13.01 23.14
CA GLU A 141 -5.45 -12.22 22.42
C GLU A 141 -4.10 -12.93 22.26
N GLN A 142 -3.65 -13.72 23.23
CA GLN A 142 -2.37 -14.44 23.13
C GLN A 142 -2.44 -15.53 22.07
N ILE A 143 -3.59 -16.22 21.96
CA ILE A 143 -3.85 -17.17 20.88
C ILE A 143 -3.87 -16.46 19.53
N ARG A 144 -4.57 -15.31 19.43
CA ARG A 144 -4.58 -14.50 18.21
C ARG A 144 -3.17 -14.10 17.77
N ASN A 145 -2.40 -13.50 18.68
CA ASN A 145 -1.02 -13.06 18.42
C ASN A 145 -0.14 -14.25 18.03
N SER A 146 -0.32 -15.41 18.66
CA SER A 146 0.37 -16.64 18.28
C SER A 146 0.04 -17.09 16.86
N LEU A 147 -1.24 -17.17 16.47
CA LEU A 147 -1.61 -17.57 15.12
C LEU A 147 -1.03 -16.63 14.04
N LEU A 148 -0.92 -15.33 14.33
CA LEU A 148 -0.34 -14.35 13.41
C LEU A 148 1.20 -14.43 13.31
N THR A 149 1.88 -14.90 14.36
CA THR A 149 3.35 -14.82 14.46
C THR A 149 4.07 -16.17 14.44
N THR A 150 3.37 -17.28 14.74
CA THR A 150 4.00 -18.59 15.01
C THR A 150 3.56 -19.70 14.06
N GLY A 151 3.68 -19.48 12.74
CA GLY A 151 3.67 -20.56 11.75
C GLY A 151 2.30 -20.95 11.17
N PHE A 152 1.19 -20.56 11.78
CA PHE A 152 -0.16 -20.90 11.28
C PHE A 152 -0.40 -20.37 9.87
N ILE A 153 0.03 -19.13 9.58
CA ILE A 153 -0.11 -18.52 8.25
C ILE A 153 0.64 -19.34 7.18
N GLN A 154 1.80 -19.90 7.52
CA GLN A 154 2.58 -20.76 6.62
C GLN A 154 1.87 -22.10 6.38
N VAL A 155 1.24 -22.67 7.41
CA VAL A 155 0.40 -23.89 7.27
C VAL A 155 -0.75 -23.61 6.31
N VAL A 156 -1.46 -22.49 6.49
CA VAL A 156 -2.54 -22.06 5.59
C VAL A 156 -2.03 -21.92 4.15
N LEU A 157 -0.94 -21.18 3.96
CA LEU A 157 -0.35 -20.94 2.64
C LEU A 157 0.01 -22.26 1.96
N HIS A 158 0.65 -23.17 2.69
CA HIS A 158 1.00 -24.49 2.19
C HIS A 158 -0.27 -25.26 1.76
N THR A 159 -1.26 -25.39 2.64
CA THR A 159 -2.53 -26.08 2.35
C THR A 159 -3.25 -25.51 1.12
N PHE A 160 -3.18 -24.20 0.91
CA PHE A 160 -3.78 -23.56 -0.25
C PHE A 160 -2.99 -23.79 -1.55
N THR A 161 -1.66 -23.88 -1.46
CA THR A 161 -0.76 -24.02 -2.63
C THR A 161 -0.70 -25.45 -3.16
N VAL A 162 -0.80 -26.47 -2.30
CA VAL A 162 -0.69 -27.89 -2.71
C VAL A 162 -1.69 -28.25 -3.83
N ASN A 163 -2.89 -27.68 -3.82
CA ASN A 163 -3.88 -27.92 -4.89
C ASN A 163 -3.60 -27.13 -6.18
N THR A 164 -2.95 -25.95 -6.12
CA THR A 164 -2.71 -25.09 -7.29
C THR A 164 -1.63 -25.67 -8.23
N GLN A 165 -0.63 -26.37 -7.69
CA GLN A 165 0.37 -27.06 -8.52
C GLN A 165 -0.16 -28.29 -9.24
N ILE A 166 -1.18 -28.95 -8.70
CA ILE A 166 -1.76 -30.16 -9.30
C ILE A 166 -2.62 -29.79 -10.52
N GLN A 167 -3.35 -28.67 -10.48
CA GLN A 167 -4.22 -28.26 -11.59
C GLN A 167 -3.46 -27.73 -12.82
N THR A 168 -2.24 -27.19 -12.67
CA THR A 168 -1.47 -26.65 -13.80
C THR A 168 -0.79 -27.73 -14.66
N LYS A 169 -0.80 -29.00 -14.25
CA LYS A 169 -0.20 -30.12 -15.00
C LYS A 169 -1.20 -30.98 -15.76
N SER A 170 -2.51 -30.77 -15.60
CA SER A 170 -3.55 -31.71 -16.04
C SER A 170 -4.29 -31.31 -17.33
N SER A 171 -3.58 -30.76 -18.31
CA SER A 171 -4.12 -30.52 -19.66
C SER A 171 -3.83 -31.66 -20.65
N SER A 172 -3.69 -32.90 -20.18
CA SER A 172 -3.50 -34.09 -21.03
C SER A 172 -4.08 -35.35 -20.40
N SER A 173 -5.11 -35.89 -21.07
CA SER A 173 -5.63 -37.28 -21.06
C SER A 173 -5.91 -38.03 -19.74
N SER A 174 -7.15 -38.51 -19.65
CA SER A 174 -7.67 -39.68 -18.93
C SER A 174 -6.68 -40.55 -18.16
N GLN A 175 -6.69 -40.43 -16.83
CA GLN A 175 -6.32 -41.53 -15.95
C GLN A 175 -7.02 -41.36 -14.61
N SER A 176 -7.76 -42.38 -14.19
CA SER A 176 -8.30 -42.53 -12.85
C SER A 176 -7.14 -42.58 -11.85
N THR A 177 -6.74 -41.44 -11.32
CA THR A 177 -5.82 -41.36 -10.18
C THR A 177 -6.65 -41.10 -8.94
N SER A 178 -6.36 -41.85 -7.88
CA SER A 178 -6.99 -41.68 -6.58
C SER A 178 -6.91 -40.21 -6.14
N ASN A 179 -8.05 -39.66 -5.70
CA ASN A 179 -8.23 -38.26 -5.28
C ASN A 179 -7.53 -37.94 -3.93
N ASP A 180 -6.48 -38.67 -3.54
CA ASP A 180 -5.96 -38.65 -2.17
C ASP A 180 -5.16 -37.37 -1.84
N ASN A 181 -4.73 -36.62 -2.85
CA ASN A 181 -3.93 -35.40 -2.67
C ASN A 181 -4.71 -34.09 -2.89
N VAL A 182 -6.04 -34.15 -3.07
CA VAL A 182 -6.86 -32.95 -3.22
C VAL A 182 -7.34 -32.51 -1.84
N ILE A 183 -6.84 -31.38 -1.35
CA ILE A 183 -7.34 -30.78 -0.11
C ILE A 183 -8.84 -30.49 -0.26
N PRO A 184 -9.71 -31.05 0.60
CA PRO A 184 -11.14 -30.87 0.50
C PRO A 184 -11.58 -29.41 0.67
N GLY A 185 -12.65 -29.01 -0.03
CA GLY A 185 -13.18 -27.64 0.03
C GLY A 185 -13.55 -27.19 1.45
N TYR A 186 -14.07 -28.10 2.28
CA TYR A 186 -14.42 -27.79 3.68
C TYR A 186 -13.20 -27.43 4.55
N VAL A 187 -12.02 -28.01 4.28
CA VAL A 187 -10.77 -27.65 4.98
C VAL A 187 -10.40 -26.21 4.63
N LYS A 188 -10.45 -25.87 3.33
CA LYS A 188 -10.17 -24.51 2.85
C LYS A 188 -11.12 -23.49 3.45
N VAL A 189 -12.41 -23.80 3.46
CA VAL A 189 -13.44 -22.95 4.08
C VAL A 189 -13.19 -22.79 5.59
N GLY A 190 -12.82 -23.87 6.29
CA GLY A 190 -12.47 -23.86 7.71
C GLY A 190 -11.29 -22.93 8.01
N LEU A 191 -10.19 -23.04 7.26
CA LEU A 191 -9.03 -22.16 7.41
C LEU A 191 -9.36 -20.70 7.06
N LEU A 192 -10.13 -20.46 6.00
CA LEU A 192 -10.61 -19.12 5.64
C LEU A 192 -11.52 -18.52 6.72
N ASN A 193 -12.29 -19.31 7.46
CA ASN A 193 -13.06 -18.81 8.60
C ASN A 193 -12.16 -18.29 9.71
N VAL A 194 -11.11 -19.04 10.04
CA VAL A 194 -10.16 -18.65 11.09
C VAL A 194 -9.42 -17.37 10.68
N ILE A 195 -8.96 -17.28 9.43
CA ILE A 195 -8.30 -16.06 8.91
C ILE A 195 -9.26 -14.87 8.92
N LEU A 196 -10.49 -15.08 8.47
CA LEU A 196 -11.51 -14.03 8.49
C LEU A 196 -11.80 -13.55 9.93
N LYS A 197 -11.76 -14.48 10.90
CA LYS A 197 -11.93 -14.12 12.31
C LYS A 197 -10.72 -13.34 12.84
N LEU A 198 -9.50 -13.70 12.43
CA LEU A 198 -8.30 -12.94 12.76
C LEU A 198 -8.34 -11.51 12.22
N THR A 199 -8.91 -11.28 11.03
CA THR A 199 -9.04 -9.95 10.42
C THR A 199 -10.19 -9.11 10.96
N GLU A 200 -11.05 -9.65 11.82
CA GLU A 200 -12.05 -8.87 12.55
C GLU A 200 -11.46 -8.13 13.76
N GLU A 201 -10.28 -8.56 14.23
CA GLU A 201 -9.61 -8.04 15.41
C GLU A 201 -8.50 -7.05 15.03
N GLU A 202 -8.17 -6.12 15.93
CA GLU A 202 -7.18 -5.07 15.67
C GLU A 202 -5.73 -5.56 15.82
N GLY A 203 -4.88 -5.23 14.85
CA GLY A 203 -3.41 -5.34 14.92
C GLY A 203 -2.79 -6.67 14.47
N GLY A 204 -1.52 -6.61 14.02
CA GLY A 204 -0.71 -7.79 13.66
C GLY A 204 -1.08 -8.46 12.34
N LEU A 205 -1.93 -7.82 11.54
CA LEU A 205 -2.48 -8.35 10.30
C LEU A 205 -1.47 -8.37 9.15
N GLU A 206 -0.33 -7.68 9.27
CA GLU A 206 0.72 -7.60 8.23
C GLU A 206 1.21 -8.99 7.82
N SER A 207 1.24 -9.91 8.78
CA SER A 207 1.57 -11.32 8.57
C SER A 207 0.67 -12.00 7.53
N LEU A 208 -0.59 -11.58 7.41
CA LEU A 208 -1.56 -12.09 6.44
C LEU A 208 -1.30 -11.62 5.02
N GLY A 209 -0.46 -10.59 4.83
CA GLY A 209 -0.10 -10.05 3.51
C GLY A 209 0.47 -11.10 2.56
N ILE A 210 1.18 -12.11 3.09
CA ILE A 210 1.72 -13.23 2.31
C ILE A 210 0.62 -14.08 1.65
N LEU A 211 -0.61 -14.06 2.18
CA LEU A 211 -1.74 -14.80 1.63
C LEU A 211 -2.43 -14.06 0.48
N ILE A 212 -2.17 -12.76 0.27
CA ILE A 212 -2.88 -11.96 -0.73
C ILE A 212 -2.82 -12.59 -2.14
N PRO A 213 -1.65 -13.05 -2.66
CA PRO A 213 -1.59 -13.63 -4.00
C PRO A 213 -2.52 -14.84 -4.18
N ILE A 214 -2.52 -15.76 -3.21
CA ILE A 214 -3.34 -16.97 -3.27
C ILE A 214 -4.83 -16.66 -3.01
N LEU A 215 -5.14 -15.67 -2.18
CA LEU A 215 -6.51 -15.19 -1.98
C LEU A 215 -7.07 -14.52 -3.25
N GLU A 216 -6.26 -13.78 -4.01
CA GLU A 216 -6.66 -13.22 -5.31
C GLU A 216 -6.88 -14.28 -6.39
N GLU A 217 -6.13 -15.38 -6.34
CA GLU A 217 -6.41 -16.56 -7.16
C GLU A 217 -7.74 -17.22 -6.76
N MET A 218 -7.96 -17.46 -5.47
CA MET A 218 -9.20 -18.03 -4.94
C MET A 218 -10.43 -17.17 -5.22
N LYS A 219 -10.28 -15.84 -5.18
CA LYS A 219 -11.32 -14.88 -5.55
C LYS A 219 -11.71 -14.99 -7.03
N ARG A 220 -10.82 -15.43 -7.92
CA ARG A 220 -11.13 -15.65 -9.34
C ARG A 220 -11.70 -17.05 -9.59
N ASN A 221 -11.01 -18.06 -9.07
CA ASN A 221 -11.14 -19.45 -9.50
C ASN A 221 -11.82 -20.37 -8.46
N GLY A 222 -12.05 -19.89 -7.23
CA GLY A 222 -12.62 -20.70 -6.16
C GLY A 222 -14.14 -20.92 -6.28
N GLU A 223 -14.62 -21.95 -5.58
CA GLU A 223 -16.04 -22.23 -5.33
C GLU A 223 -16.72 -21.04 -4.62
N GLU A 224 -18.05 -20.94 -4.71
CA GLU A 224 -18.82 -19.77 -4.26
C GLU A 224 -18.50 -19.34 -2.81
N GLN A 225 -18.46 -20.30 -1.88
CA GLN A 225 -18.15 -20.02 -0.47
C GLN A 225 -16.69 -19.56 -0.28
N ILE A 226 -15.73 -20.21 -0.96
CA ILE A 226 -14.31 -19.86 -0.92
C ILE A 226 -14.10 -18.47 -1.51
N LYS A 227 -14.68 -18.20 -2.69
CA LYS A 227 -14.65 -16.91 -3.38
C LYS A 227 -15.22 -15.79 -2.51
N SER A 228 -16.37 -16.01 -1.87
CA SER A 228 -16.97 -15.03 -0.98
C SER A 228 -16.07 -14.72 0.22
N LYS A 229 -15.44 -15.73 0.84
CA LYS A 229 -14.57 -15.53 2.00
C LYS A 229 -13.25 -14.87 1.62
N ALA A 230 -12.61 -15.32 0.55
CA ALA A 230 -11.40 -14.69 0.02
C ALA A 230 -11.63 -13.20 -0.30
N LYS A 231 -12.76 -12.86 -0.92
CA LYS A 231 -13.14 -11.46 -1.19
C LYS A 231 -13.29 -10.65 0.11
N LYS A 232 -13.93 -11.20 1.14
CA LYS A 232 -14.10 -10.52 2.44
C LYS A 232 -12.75 -10.24 3.11
N ILE A 233 -11.88 -11.26 3.17
CA ILE A 233 -10.53 -11.13 3.75
C ILE A 233 -9.72 -10.09 2.99
N LEU A 234 -9.68 -10.15 1.66
CA LEU A 234 -8.96 -9.17 0.84
C LEU A 234 -9.46 -7.73 1.06
N ASN A 235 -10.77 -7.55 1.19
CA ASN A 235 -11.35 -6.24 1.46
C ASN A 235 -10.92 -5.70 2.83
N GLN A 236 -10.90 -6.54 3.87
CA GLN A 236 -10.44 -6.14 5.21
C GLN A 236 -8.95 -5.79 5.19
N LEU A 237 -8.10 -6.65 4.63
CA LEU A 237 -6.66 -6.39 4.53
C LEU A 237 -6.37 -5.09 3.77
N ASN A 238 -7.07 -4.84 2.66
CA ASN A 238 -6.90 -3.59 1.92
C ASN A 238 -7.44 -2.37 2.70
N GLY A 239 -8.48 -2.54 3.51
CA GLY A 239 -8.98 -1.50 4.43
C GLY A 239 -7.93 -1.10 5.47
N GLU A 240 -7.14 -2.06 5.93
CA GLU A 240 -6.00 -1.87 6.85
C GLU A 240 -4.72 -1.42 6.12
N GLY A 241 -4.79 -1.15 4.81
CA GLY A 241 -3.63 -0.72 4.00
C GLY A 241 -2.64 -1.83 3.64
N ILE A 242 -2.98 -3.09 3.92
CA ILE A 242 -2.14 -4.25 3.61
C ILE A 242 -2.39 -4.66 2.16
N GLN A 243 -1.46 -4.31 1.28
CA GLN A 243 -1.56 -4.58 -0.15
C GLN A 243 -0.55 -5.63 -0.60
N SER A 244 -0.86 -6.30 -1.72
CA SER A 244 0.11 -7.16 -2.38
C SER A 244 1.35 -6.36 -2.78
N TYR A 245 2.53 -6.95 -2.64
CA TYR A 245 3.78 -6.37 -3.15
C TYR A 245 3.66 -5.95 -4.62
N SER A 246 2.95 -6.73 -5.45
CA SER A 246 2.73 -6.38 -6.85
C SER A 246 1.90 -5.10 -7.04
N THR A 247 0.93 -4.84 -6.15
CA THR A 247 0.10 -3.63 -6.19
C THR A 247 0.89 -2.42 -5.74
N LEU A 248 1.74 -2.57 -4.72
CA LEU A 248 2.64 -1.52 -4.24
C LEU A 248 3.61 -1.08 -5.35
N VAL A 249 4.28 -2.02 -6.01
CA VAL A 249 5.24 -1.73 -7.08
C VAL A 249 4.57 -1.07 -8.29
N ASN A 250 3.36 -1.52 -8.67
CA ASN A 250 2.62 -0.90 -9.78
C ASN A 250 2.17 0.52 -9.45
N ASN A 251 1.68 0.76 -8.22
CA ASN A 251 1.28 2.08 -7.76
C ASN A 251 2.47 3.06 -7.67
N GLU A 252 3.65 2.60 -7.23
CA GLU A 252 4.86 3.42 -7.24
C GLU A 252 5.28 3.78 -8.65
N LYS A 253 5.27 2.82 -9.58
CA LYS A 253 5.63 3.06 -10.98
C LYS A 253 4.67 4.05 -11.66
N GLU A 254 3.36 3.93 -11.42
CA GLU A 254 2.38 4.88 -11.95
C GLU A 254 2.58 6.30 -11.40
N LYS A 255 2.90 6.42 -10.10
CA LYS A 255 3.21 7.73 -9.48
C LYS A 255 4.47 8.35 -10.08
N ASP A 256 5.53 7.56 -10.28
CA ASP A 256 6.76 8.02 -10.92
C ASP A 256 6.53 8.50 -12.36
N ASP A 257 5.70 7.78 -13.12
CA ASP A 257 5.35 8.16 -14.49
C ASP A 257 4.51 9.45 -14.52
N GLN A 258 3.58 9.64 -13.57
CA GLN A 258 2.83 10.88 -13.41
C GLN A 258 3.73 12.07 -13.05
N ILE A 259 4.69 11.88 -12.15
CA ILE A 259 5.66 12.92 -11.78
C ILE A 259 6.46 13.36 -13.00
N LYS A 260 6.98 12.41 -13.79
CA LYS A 260 7.71 12.72 -15.03
C LYS A 260 6.86 13.47 -16.05
N GLN A 261 5.57 13.13 -16.18
CA GLN A 261 4.67 13.88 -17.06
C GLN A 261 4.48 15.32 -16.59
N LEU A 262 4.21 15.51 -15.30
CA LEU A 262 4.02 16.84 -14.71
C LEU A 262 5.27 17.70 -14.82
N GLU A 263 6.46 17.14 -14.59
CA GLU A 263 7.74 17.84 -14.74
C GLU A 263 7.96 18.30 -16.19
N ASN A 264 7.66 17.45 -17.17
CA ASN A 264 7.78 17.81 -18.59
C ASN A 264 6.78 18.90 -18.98
N THR A 265 5.54 18.83 -18.51
CA THR A 265 4.53 19.87 -18.75
C THR A 265 4.94 21.19 -18.13
N ASN A 266 5.40 21.19 -16.87
CA ASN A 266 5.90 22.39 -16.19
C ASN A 266 7.09 23.01 -16.93
N LYS A 267 8.04 22.17 -17.37
CA LYS A 267 9.21 22.64 -18.14
C LYS A 267 8.80 23.30 -19.46
N LEU A 268 7.77 22.78 -20.12
CA LEU A 268 7.24 23.38 -21.34
C LEU A 268 6.52 24.71 -21.08
N GLN A 269 5.71 24.77 -20.02
CA GLN A 269 5.02 25.99 -19.60
C GLN A 269 6.01 27.10 -19.20
N VAL A 270 7.06 26.77 -18.45
CA VAL A 270 8.14 27.72 -18.11
C VAL A 270 8.81 28.26 -19.37
N LYS A 271 9.11 27.41 -20.36
CA LYS A 271 9.67 27.87 -21.65
C LYS A 271 8.72 28.75 -22.46
N GLN A 272 7.41 28.58 -22.33
CA GLN A 272 6.43 29.44 -22.98
C GLN A 272 6.34 30.79 -22.28
N LEU A 273 6.36 30.81 -20.94
CA LEU A 273 6.40 32.03 -20.14
C LEU A 273 7.63 32.88 -20.46
N ILE A 274 8.81 32.27 -20.54
CA ILE A 274 10.05 32.98 -20.91
C ILE A 274 9.91 33.65 -22.28
N ARG A 275 9.42 32.93 -23.30
CA ARG A 275 9.21 33.49 -24.64
C ARG A 275 8.16 34.61 -24.66
N ALA A 276 7.07 34.44 -23.91
CA ALA A 276 6.04 35.47 -23.80
C ALA A 276 6.55 36.74 -23.12
N ASP A 277 7.41 36.60 -22.09
CA ASP A 277 8.06 37.75 -21.45
C ASP A 277 9.06 38.43 -22.38
N GLU A 278 9.87 37.67 -23.15
CA GLU A 278 10.78 38.21 -24.17
C GLU A 278 10.02 38.99 -25.26
N GLU A 279 8.92 38.44 -25.78
CA GLU A 279 8.07 39.13 -26.77
C GLU A 279 7.44 40.40 -26.17
N LYS A 280 6.97 40.34 -24.93
CA LYS A 280 6.39 41.49 -24.24
C LYS A 280 7.42 42.60 -24.04
N GLU A 281 8.67 42.25 -23.74
CA GLU A 281 9.76 43.20 -23.59
C GLU A 281 10.13 43.86 -24.92
N GLN A 282 10.18 43.10 -26.02
CA GLN A 282 10.37 43.65 -27.38
C GLN A 282 9.27 44.61 -27.78
N VAL A 283 8.00 44.23 -27.61
CA VAL A 283 6.84 45.08 -27.93
C VAL A 283 6.87 46.36 -27.09
N LYS A 284 7.28 46.28 -25.83
CA LYS A 284 7.44 47.45 -24.97
C LYS A 284 8.51 48.41 -25.51
N ALA A 285 9.66 47.89 -25.90
CA ALA A 285 10.74 48.70 -26.48
C ALA A 285 10.34 49.35 -27.81
N GLU A 286 9.62 48.63 -28.68
CA GLU A 286 9.10 49.17 -29.94
C GLU A 286 8.08 50.30 -29.69
N ASN A 287 7.14 50.09 -28.76
CA ASN A 287 6.17 51.12 -28.38
C ASN A 287 6.83 52.38 -27.81
N GLU A 288 7.89 52.24 -27.00
CA GLU A 288 8.68 53.38 -26.50
C GLU A 288 9.37 54.14 -27.66
N GLY A 289 9.90 53.41 -28.65
CA GLY A 289 10.47 53.98 -29.86
C GLY A 289 9.46 54.78 -30.69
N ILE A 290 8.28 54.19 -30.94
CA ILE A 290 7.17 54.85 -31.66
C ILE A 290 6.69 56.09 -30.90
N SER A 291 6.52 56.00 -29.57
CA SER A 291 6.14 57.14 -28.74
C SER A 291 7.12 58.30 -28.87
N THR A 292 8.42 58.00 -28.85
CA THR A 292 9.48 59.02 -29.02
C THR A 292 9.43 59.66 -30.41
N GLN A 293 9.20 58.86 -31.44
CA GLN A 293 9.10 59.38 -32.81
C GLN A 293 7.84 60.23 -32.99
N LEU A 294 6.71 59.81 -32.42
CA LEU A 294 5.46 60.56 -32.42
C LEU A 294 5.65 61.93 -31.76
N GLN A 295 6.33 61.97 -30.61
CA GLN A 295 6.64 63.21 -29.89
C GLN A 295 7.47 64.18 -30.76
N ARG A 296 8.55 63.71 -31.39
CA ARG A 296 9.36 64.54 -32.30
C ARG A 296 8.54 65.08 -33.46
N THR A 297 7.68 64.25 -34.03
CA THR A 297 6.82 64.64 -35.16
C THR A 297 5.79 65.69 -34.73
N THR A 298 5.22 65.58 -33.53
CA THR A 298 4.32 66.60 -32.98
C THR A 298 5.04 67.92 -32.69
N GLU A 299 6.25 67.86 -32.12
CA GLU A 299 7.07 69.06 -31.88
C GLU A 299 7.46 69.75 -33.19
N GLU A 300 7.83 68.99 -34.23
CA GLU A 300 8.12 69.51 -35.56
C GLU A 300 6.89 70.14 -36.22
N LYS A 301 5.74 69.46 -36.16
CA LYS A 301 4.47 69.99 -36.68
C LYS A 301 4.08 71.29 -36.00
N GLU A 302 4.30 71.40 -34.70
CA GLU A 302 4.01 72.63 -33.95
C GLU A 302 4.99 73.75 -34.31
N ARG A 303 6.29 73.45 -34.48
CA ARG A 303 7.27 74.42 -35.00
C ARG A 303 6.86 74.96 -36.37
N LEU A 304 6.49 74.07 -37.30
CA LEU A 304 6.03 74.45 -38.63
C LEU A 304 4.76 75.31 -38.56
N ARG A 305 3.84 75.02 -37.63
CA ARG A 305 2.64 75.82 -37.41
C ARG A 305 2.95 77.25 -36.94
N ILE A 306 3.91 77.40 -36.01
CA ILE A 306 4.38 78.71 -35.53
C ILE A 306 5.06 79.49 -36.66
N GLU A 307 5.89 78.84 -37.46
CA GLU A 307 6.56 79.43 -38.63
C GLU A 307 5.54 79.92 -39.68
N LEU A 308 4.50 79.13 -39.93
CA LEU A 308 3.41 79.47 -40.85
C LEU A 308 2.58 80.67 -40.32
N GLN A 309 2.35 80.76 -39.02
CA GLN A 309 1.70 81.91 -38.41
C GLN A 309 2.55 83.19 -38.53
N ARG A 310 3.88 83.08 -38.37
CA ARG A 310 4.79 84.23 -38.56
C ARG A 310 4.78 84.72 -40.01
N THR A 311 4.91 83.83 -40.99
CA THR A 311 4.91 84.22 -42.41
C THR A 311 3.57 84.85 -42.85
N THR A 312 2.44 84.35 -42.35
CA THR A 312 1.12 84.94 -42.63
C THR A 312 0.92 86.30 -41.97
N THR A 313 1.42 86.50 -40.75
CA THR A 313 1.37 87.80 -40.04
C THR A 313 2.26 88.86 -40.69
N PHE A 314 3.46 88.49 -41.16
CA PHE A 314 4.33 89.38 -41.96
C PHE A 314 3.68 89.81 -43.29
N GLN A 315 2.91 88.93 -43.94
CA GLN A 315 2.19 89.30 -45.17
C GLN A 315 1.01 90.25 -44.89
N THR A 316 0.35 90.15 -43.74
CA THR A 316 -0.76 91.08 -43.37
C THR A 316 -0.27 92.46 -42.94
N THR A 317 0.88 92.58 -42.27
CA THR A 317 1.46 93.89 -41.92
C THR A 317 2.12 94.60 -43.10
N SER A 318 2.59 93.85 -44.11
CA SER A 318 3.14 94.43 -45.35
C SER A 318 2.07 94.96 -46.34
N LYS A 319 0.79 94.57 -46.21
CA LYS A 319 -0.30 95.03 -47.11
C LYS A 319 -1.01 96.29 -46.61
N GLN A 320 -0.84 96.68 -45.34
CA GLN A 320 -1.43 97.91 -44.80
C GLN A 320 -0.92 99.22 -45.42
N PRO A 321 0.36 99.38 -45.82
CA PRO A 321 0.80 100.60 -46.50
C PRO A 321 0.36 100.68 -47.97
N GLN A 322 0.18 99.54 -48.65
CA GLN A 322 -0.21 99.49 -50.07
C GLN A 322 -1.69 99.85 -50.28
N HIS A 323 -2.58 99.38 -49.40
CA HIS A 323 -4.00 99.72 -49.48
C HIS A 323 -4.30 101.19 -49.12
N LEU A 324 -3.43 101.86 -48.33
CA LEU A 324 -3.55 103.31 -48.11
C LEU A 324 -3.11 104.14 -49.32
N MET A 325 -2.04 103.73 -50.01
CA MET A 325 -1.59 104.40 -51.24
C MET A 325 -2.59 104.26 -52.41
N GLU A 326 -3.19 103.08 -52.60
CA GLU A 326 -4.22 102.89 -53.66
C GLU A 326 -5.49 103.74 -53.40
N MET A 327 -5.83 103.99 -52.13
CA MET A 327 -6.96 104.87 -51.78
C MET A 327 -6.65 106.35 -52.05
N GLU A 328 -5.41 106.79 -51.81
CA GLU A 328 -4.97 108.16 -52.12
C GLU A 328 -4.88 108.41 -53.62
N GLU A 329 -4.34 107.46 -54.40
CA GLU A 329 -4.29 107.57 -55.86
C GLU A 329 -5.69 107.59 -56.49
N MET A 330 -6.63 106.79 -55.97
CA MET A 330 -8.02 106.82 -56.42
C MET A 330 -8.71 108.15 -56.08
N HIS A 331 -8.37 108.77 -54.95
CA HIS A 331 -8.88 110.08 -54.57
C HIS A 331 -8.34 111.21 -55.47
N ILE A 332 -7.07 111.14 -55.87
CA ILE A 332 -6.45 112.07 -56.82
C ILE A 332 -7.11 111.92 -58.20
N PHE A 333 -7.25 110.69 -58.69
CA PHE A 333 -7.88 110.42 -59.99
C PHE A 333 -9.33 110.92 -60.07
N LYS A 334 -10.13 110.72 -59.01
CA LYS A 334 -11.49 111.28 -58.93
C LYS A 334 -11.52 112.81 -58.96
N LYS A 335 -10.51 113.47 -58.40
CA LYS A 335 -10.41 114.93 -58.37
C LYS A 335 -10.07 115.49 -59.75
N GLU A 336 -9.15 114.84 -60.47
CA GLU A 336 -8.80 115.19 -61.85
C GLU A 336 -9.98 114.96 -62.80
N MET A 337 -10.69 113.84 -62.67
CA MET A 337 -11.86 113.55 -63.50
C MET A 337 -12.99 114.58 -63.30
N LYS A 338 -13.19 115.06 -62.08
CA LYS A 338 -14.11 116.17 -61.79
C LYS A 338 -13.69 117.48 -62.45
N MET A 339 -12.38 117.77 -62.47
CA MET A 339 -11.83 118.98 -63.08
C MET A 339 -11.97 118.94 -64.61
N ALA A 340 -11.71 117.79 -65.23
CA ALA A 340 -11.93 117.57 -66.66
C ALA A 340 -13.40 117.72 -67.07
N PHE A 341 -14.34 117.24 -66.23
CA PHE A 341 -15.77 117.42 -66.45
C PHE A 341 -16.20 118.89 -66.37
N GLN A 342 -15.61 119.67 -65.45
CA GLN A 342 -15.90 121.10 -65.32
C GLN A 342 -15.41 121.89 -66.54
N ILE A 343 -14.22 121.57 -67.07
CA ILE A 343 -13.67 122.19 -68.28
C ILE A 343 -14.53 121.87 -69.52
N LEU A 344 -15.08 120.66 -69.61
CA LEU A 344 -16.01 120.26 -70.68
C LEU A 344 -17.37 120.98 -70.61
N LEU A 345 -17.88 121.23 -69.40
CA LEU A 345 -19.11 121.99 -69.17
C LEU A 345 -18.94 123.50 -69.45
N ASP A 346 -17.76 124.05 -69.20
CA ASP A 346 -17.48 125.46 -69.48
C ASP A 346 -17.26 125.72 -70.98
N ASN A 347 -16.76 124.73 -71.74
CA ASN A 347 -16.63 124.81 -73.21
C ASN A 347 -17.95 124.64 -73.99
N THR A 348 -19.02 124.13 -73.36
CA THR A 348 -20.33 123.96 -74.01
C THR A 348 -21.30 125.14 -73.83
N LYS A 349 -20.90 126.18 -73.06
CA LYS A 349 -21.70 127.39 -72.82
C LYS A 349 -21.32 128.63 -73.66
N MET A 350 -20.36 128.52 -74.58
CA MET A 350 -19.93 129.64 -75.44
C MET A 350 -20.30 129.50 -76.93
N HIS A 351 -21.29 128.68 -77.27
CA HIS A 351 -21.78 128.55 -78.65
C HIS A 351 -23.31 128.60 -78.84
N PHE A 352 -24.03 129.29 -77.96
CA PHE A 352 -25.40 129.73 -78.22
C PHE A 352 -25.65 131.13 -77.67
#